data_AF-A0A9E0HZA3-F1
#
_entry.id   AF-A0A9E0HZA3-F1
#
_cell.length_a   1.000
_cell.length_b   1.000
_cell.length_c   1.000
_cell.angle_alpha   90.00
_cell.angle_beta   90.00
_cell.angle_gamma   90.00
#
_symmetry.space_group_name_H-M   'P 1'
#
loop_
_entity.id
_entity.type
_entity.pdbx_description
1 polymer ?
#
loop_
_entity_poly.entity_id
_entity_poly.type
_entity_poly.pdbx_seq_one_letter_code
_entity_poly.pdbx_strand_id
1 'polypeptide(L)'
;MTKVSLLTFSFLSLLALPIVSGCDRAKEELGLTRRTPDEFSVMKRAPLEVPANLDSLPAPQPGARRPQDASAVLDAKVAVVGEKAAQDTGLSVPSVSENVLLQKAGAAKAVPNIREAVDREAVENAKDNRSTVKKILNLGKKDDEGPATVVDAPAEMKRLKAKSSAETPVRDE
;
A
#
# COMPACT_ATOMS: atom_id res chain seq x y z
N MET A 1 -31.05 42.98 -30.40
CA MET A 1 -30.34 41.69 -30.29
C MET A 1 -28.89 41.81 -29.80
N THR A 2 -28.35 43.01 -29.57
CA THR A 2 -26.95 43.21 -29.10
C THR A 2 -26.79 43.19 -27.57
N LYS A 3 -27.81 43.61 -26.81
CA LYS A 3 -27.75 43.69 -25.33
C LYS A 3 -27.71 42.34 -24.62
N VAL A 4 -28.39 41.32 -25.17
CA VAL A 4 -28.40 39.96 -24.59
C VAL A 4 -27.05 39.28 -24.79
N SER A 5 -26.40 39.50 -25.93
CA SER A 5 -25.05 38.99 -26.22
C SER A 5 -23.98 39.61 -25.30
N LEU A 6 -24.06 40.92 -25.03
CA LEU A 6 -23.12 41.57 -24.10
C LEU A 6 -23.27 41.07 -22.64
N LEU A 7 -24.50 40.77 -22.21
CA LEU A 7 -24.77 40.24 -20.87
C LEU A 7 -24.29 38.79 -20.70
N THR A 8 -24.44 37.95 -21.73
CA THR A 8 -23.92 36.56 -21.70
C THR A 8 -22.41 36.50 -21.77
N PHE A 9 -21.74 37.38 -22.54
CA PHE A 9 -20.27 37.47 -22.54
C PHE A 9 -19.70 37.93 -21.19
N SER A 10 -20.37 38.88 -20.52
CA SER A 10 -19.99 39.33 -19.17
C SER A 10 -20.16 38.21 -18.14
N PHE A 11 -21.27 37.47 -18.19
CA PHE A 11 -21.51 36.33 -17.31
C PHE A 11 -20.51 35.18 -17.53
N LEU A 12 -20.14 34.92 -18.79
CA LEU A 12 -19.16 33.88 -19.15
C LEU A 12 -17.75 34.26 -18.68
N SER A 13 -17.39 35.54 -18.78
CA SER A 13 -16.11 36.05 -18.26
C SER A 13 -16.05 35.96 -16.73
N LEU A 14 -17.13 36.30 -16.03
CA LEU A 14 -17.21 36.24 -14.57
C LEU A 14 -17.13 34.79 -14.04
N LEU A 15 -17.62 33.82 -14.81
CA LEU A 15 -17.57 32.39 -14.47
C LEU A 15 -16.22 31.72 -14.77
N ALA A 16 -15.40 32.31 -15.66
CA ALA A 16 -14.09 31.77 -16.05
C ALA A 16 -12.95 32.15 -15.07
N LEU A 17 -13.09 33.27 -14.34
CA LEU A 17 -12.11 33.74 -13.35
C LEU A 17 -11.80 32.74 -12.21
N PRO A 18 -12.76 32.02 -11.60
CA PRO A 18 -12.45 31.04 -10.54
C PRO A 18 -11.73 29.78 -11.01
N ILE A 19 -11.67 29.49 -12.33
CA ILE A 19 -11.03 28.27 -12.85
C ILE A 19 -9.50 28.37 -12.82
N VAL A 20 -8.96 29.58 -13.00
CA VAL A 20 -7.50 29.81 -13.04
C VAL A 20 -6.86 29.88 -11.65
N SER A 21 -7.60 30.23 -10.60
CA SER A 21 -7.06 30.33 -9.23
C SER A 21 -6.83 28.96 -8.56
N GLY A 22 -7.25 27.85 -9.19
CA GLY A 22 -7.08 26.49 -8.67
C GLY A 22 -5.80 25.78 -9.09
N CYS A 23 -5.08 26.28 -10.11
CA CYS A 23 -3.96 25.55 -10.71
C CYS A 23 -2.76 25.31 -9.77
N ASP A 24 -2.48 26.20 -8.81
CA ASP A 24 -1.38 25.99 -7.86
C ASP A 24 -1.75 24.98 -6.76
N ARG A 25 -3.00 25.03 -6.25
CA ARG A 25 -3.49 24.04 -5.29
C ARG A 25 -3.55 22.63 -5.89
N ALA A 26 -3.96 22.53 -7.16
CA ALA A 26 -3.98 21.25 -7.86
C ALA A 26 -2.58 20.62 -7.95
N LYS A 27 -1.52 21.41 -8.17
CA LYS A 27 -0.14 20.89 -8.19
C LYS A 27 0.34 20.41 -6.82
N GLU A 28 -0.09 21.06 -5.75
CA GLU A 28 0.26 20.68 -4.38
C GLU A 28 -0.46 19.40 -3.93
N GLU A 29 -1.77 19.29 -4.19
CA GLU A 29 -2.56 18.07 -3.93
C GLU A 29 -2.11 16.87 -4.76
N LEU A 30 -1.71 17.11 -6.01
CA LEU A 30 -1.16 16.07 -6.90
C LEU A 30 0.31 15.74 -6.59
N GLY A 31 0.94 16.41 -5.61
CA GLY A 31 2.32 16.13 -5.20
C GLY A 31 3.37 16.48 -6.26
N LEU A 32 3.04 17.33 -7.22
CA LEU A 32 3.97 17.80 -8.28
C LEU A 32 4.93 18.88 -7.76
N THR A 33 4.73 19.39 -6.55
CA THR A 33 5.62 20.34 -5.89
C THR A 33 6.66 19.61 -5.04
N ARG A 34 7.93 20.02 -5.16
CA ARG A 34 9.03 19.43 -4.40
C ARG A 34 9.00 19.96 -2.96
N ARG A 35 8.55 19.13 -2.02
CA ARG A 35 8.63 19.40 -0.57
C ARG A 35 9.89 18.76 -0.01
N THR A 36 10.96 19.54 0.15
CA THR A 36 12.18 19.05 0.82
C THR A 36 11.94 19.00 2.33
N PRO A 37 12.28 17.89 3.02
CA PRO A 37 12.23 17.82 4.48
C PRO A 37 13.17 18.87 5.07
N ASP A 38 12.76 19.51 6.16
CA ASP A 38 13.55 20.50 6.88
C ASP A 38 14.79 19.85 7.52
N GLU A 39 15.98 20.26 7.07
CA GLU A 39 17.26 19.78 7.59
C GLU A 39 17.52 20.14 9.06
N PHE A 40 16.77 21.10 9.63
CA PHE A 40 16.84 21.49 11.03
C PHE A 40 15.73 20.88 11.89
N SER A 41 14.89 20.02 11.30
CA SER A 41 13.82 19.36 12.05
C SER A 41 14.39 18.36 13.06
N VAL A 42 14.21 18.66 14.35
CA VAL A 42 14.62 17.76 15.44
C VAL A 42 13.49 16.78 15.74
N MET A 43 13.74 15.50 15.47
CA MET A 43 12.84 14.42 15.88
C MET A 43 12.87 14.29 17.40
N LYS A 44 11.70 14.41 18.05
CA LYS A 44 11.56 14.14 19.48
C LYS A 44 11.79 12.65 19.73
N ARG A 45 12.79 12.33 20.55
CA ARG A 45 12.99 10.97 21.07
C ARG A 45 12.25 10.81 22.39
N ALA A 46 11.83 9.59 22.69
CA ALA A 46 11.27 9.28 24.00
C ALA A 46 12.30 9.58 25.11
N PRO A 47 11.85 10.04 26.29
CA PRO A 47 12.73 10.34 27.41
C PRO A 47 13.53 9.11 27.85
N LEU A 48 14.69 9.34 28.46
CA LEU A 48 15.52 8.27 29.02
C LEU A 48 14.86 7.70 30.28
N GLU A 49 14.78 6.37 30.36
CA GLU A 49 14.36 5.66 31.57
C GLU A 49 15.57 5.27 32.42
N VAL A 50 15.48 5.54 33.71
CA VAL A 50 16.51 5.14 34.68
C VAL A 50 16.15 3.74 35.20
N PRO A 51 17.06 2.76 35.13
CA PRO A 51 16.80 1.42 35.63
C PRO A 51 16.67 1.41 37.16
N ALA A 52 15.91 0.46 37.69
CA ALA A 52 15.61 0.35 39.12
C ALA A 52 16.86 0.14 40.00
N ASN A 53 17.91 -0.48 39.46
CA ASN A 53 19.18 -0.69 40.13
C ASN A 53 20.32 -0.18 39.24
N LEU A 54 21.22 0.64 39.79
CA LEU A 54 22.42 1.11 39.09
C LEU A 54 23.66 0.26 39.43
N ASP A 55 23.59 -0.55 40.49
CA ASP A 55 24.71 -1.35 41.00
C ASP A 55 24.96 -2.62 40.17
N SER A 56 23.92 -3.15 39.52
CA SER A 56 24.01 -4.28 38.59
C SER A 56 23.28 -3.92 37.30
N LEU A 57 24.04 -3.47 36.32
CA LEU A 57 23.50 -3.16 35.00
C LEU A 57 23.21 -4.46 34.25
N PRO A 58 22.04 -4.57 33.58
CA PRO A 58 21.79 -5.68 32.66
C PRO A 58 22.89 -5.76 31.60
N ALA A 59 23.30 -6.98 31.24
CA ALA A 59 24.29 -7.17 30.19
C ALA A 59 23.79 -6.50 28.88
N PRO A 60 24.62 -5.67 28.23
CA PRO A 60 24.22 -5.04 26.98
C PRO A 60 23.99 -6.10 25.92
N GLN A 61 22.94 -5.94 25.11
CA GLN A 61 22.64 -6.81 23.97
C GLN A 61 23.00 -6.06 22.68
N PRO A 62 24.18 -6.32 22.08
CA PRO A 62 24.57 -5.66 20.83
C PRO A 62 23.57 -5.98 19.71
N GLY A 63 23.03 -4.94 19.09
CA GLY A 63 22.06 -5.08 17.98
C GLY A 63 20.60 -5.25 18.38
N ALA A 64 20.28 -5.40 19.68
CA ALA A 64 18.90 -5.34 20.14
C ALA A 64 18.33 -3.91 19.94
N ARG A 65 17.06 -3.81 19.56
CA ARG A 65 16.38 -2.51 19.50
C ARG A 65 16.30 -1.90 20.88
N ARG A 66 16.48 -0.58 20.96
CA ARG A 66 16.31 0.14 22.22
C ARG A 66 14.83 0.11 22.61
N PRO A 67 14.50 -0.09 23.90
CA PRO A 67 13.12 -0.04 24.39
C PRO A 67 12.38 1.27 24.04
N GLN A 68 13.12 2.38 24.05
CA GLN A 68 12.62 3.73 23.76
C GLN A 68 12.55 4.07 22.26
N ASP A 69 13.08 3.23 21.36
CA ASP A 69 13.01 3.48 19.92
C ASP A 69 11.61 3.08 19.42
N ALA A 70 10.71 4.06 19.33
CA ALA A 70 9.42 3.88 18.68
C ALA A 70 9.63 3.47 17.21
N SER A 71 9.01 2.37 16.79
CA SER A 71 9.06 1.93 15.40
C SER A 71 8.14 2.84 14.58
N ALA A 72 8.68 3.55 13.59
CA ALA A 72 7.87 4.39 12.70
C ALA A 72 6.69 3.64 12.05
N VAL A 73 6.85 2.33 11.82
CA VAL A 73 5.80 1.45 11.31
C VAL A 73 4.70 1.22 12.36
N LEU A 74 5.07 1.07 13.63
CA LEU A 74 4.09 0.97 14.72
C LEU A 74 3.36 2.30 14.90
N ASP A 75 4.07 3.42 14.91
CA ASP A 75 3.44 4.74 15.06
C ASP A 75 2.48 5.05 13.90
N ALA A 76 2.86 4.73 12.66
CA ALA A 76 1.98 4.83 11.51
C ALA A 76 0.76 3.90 11.64
N LYS A 77 0.95 2.67 12.12
CA LYS A 77 -0.14 1.73 12.39
C LYS A 77 -1.09 2.29 13.45
N VAL A 78 -0.59 2.86 14.55
CA VAL A 78 -1.42 3.51 15.58
C VAL A 78 -2.16 4.71 15.00
N ALA A 79 -1.50 5.53 14.18
CA ALA A 79 -2.15 6.68 13.55
C ALA A 79 -3.28 6.29 12.59
N VAL A 80 -3.13 5.18 11.86
CA VAL A 80 -4.13 4.69 10.89
C VAL A 80 -5.24 3.88 11.57
N VAL A 81 -4.89 3.03 12.53
CA VAL A 81 -5.81 2.06 13.15
C VAL A 81 -6.40 2.58 14.47
N GLY A 82 -5.77 3.57 15.09
CA GLY A 82 -6.22 4.21 16.34
C GLY A 82 -5.83 3.49 17.62
N GLU A 83 -5.25 2.29 17.54
CA GLU A 83 -4.97 1.46 18.71
C GLU A 83 -3.46 1.24 18.89
N LYS A 84 -2.93 1.62 20.06
CA LYS A 84 -1.59 1.20 20.50
C LYS A 84 -1.61 -0.32 20.58
N ALA A 85 -1.07 -0.97 19.56
CA ALA A 85 -0.77 -2.38 19.63
C ALA A 85 0.18 -2.57 20.82
N ALA A 86 -0.38 -3.02 21.95
CA ALA A 86 0.40 -3.57 23.04
C ALA A 86 1.35 -4.59 22.41
N GLN A 87 2.63 -4.49 22.77
CA GLN A 87 3.63 -5.42 22.28
C GLN A 87 3.08 -6.84 22.43
N ASP A 88 3.21 -7.59 21.34
CA ASP A 88 2.77 -8.94 21.12
C ASP A 88 3.33 -9.88 22.21
N THR A 89 2.69 -9.89 23.37
CA THR A 89 2.77 -10.96 24.35
C THR A 89 1.61 -11.88 24.02
N GLY A 90 1.88 -12.85 23.15
CA GLY A 90 1.04 -13.96 22.69
C GLY A 90 -0.37 -14.08 23.28
N LEU A 91 -1.33 -14.21 22.36
CA LEU A 91 -2.76 -14.47 22.59
C LEU A 91 -3.55 -13.25 23.11
N SER A 92 -3.66 -12.23 22.25
CA SER A 92 -4.73 -11.24 22.38
C SER A 92 -6.08 -11.96 22.19
N VAL A 93 -6.79 -12.20 23.29
CA VAL A 93 -8.19 -12.65 23.23
C VAL A 93 -8.98 -11.53 22.52
N PRO A 94 -9.67 -11.81 21.39
CA PRO A 94 -10.35 -10.76 20.64
C PRO A 94 -11.34 -10.05 21.54
N SER A 95 -11.37 -8.71 21.48
CA SER A 95 -12.34 -7.92 22.23
C SER A 95 -13.77 -8.25 21.79
N VAL A 96 -14.77 -7.85 22.59
CA VAL A 96 -16.19 -8.12 22.26
C VAL A 96 -16.57 -7.49 20.91
N SER A 97 -16.12 -6.26 20.65
CA SER A 97 -16.33 -5.56 19.37
C SER A 97 -15.65 -6.27 18.21
N GLU A 98 -14.44 -6.78 18.43
CA GLU A 98 -13.69 -7.53 17.41
C GLU A 98 -14.36 -8.87 17.08
N ASN A 99 -14.89 -9.59 18.07
CA ASN A 99 -15.68 -10.79 17.83
C ASN A 99 -16.95 -10.50 17.01
N VAL A 100 -17.64 -9.38 17.26
CA VAL A 100 -18.81 -8.97 16.47
C VAL A 100 -18.42 -8.65 15.02
N LEU A 101 -17.28 -7.99 14.81
CA LEU A 101 -16.75 -7.72 13.47
C LEU A 101 -16.38 -9.02 12.75
N LEU A 102 -15.70 -9.95 13.42
CA LEU A 102 -15.34 -11.25 12.87
C LEU A 102 -16.57 -12.09 12.51
N GLN A 103 -17.62 -12.06 13.33
CA GLN A 103 -18.89 -12.71 13.02
C GLN A 103 -19.55 -12.09 11.78
N LYS A 104 -19.58 -10.76 11.68
CA LYS A 104 -20.10 -10.05 10.49
C LYS A 104 -19.26 -10.32 9.23
N ALA A 105 -17.94 -10.40 9.38
CA ALA A 105 -17.01 -10.73 8.30
C ALA A 105 -17.06 -12.20 7.88
N GLY A 106 -17.82 -13.05 8.60
CA GLY A 106 -17.95 -14.45 8.29
C GLY A 106 -16.71 -15.27 8.61
N ALA A 107 -15.82 -14.80 9.52
CA ALA A 107 -14.60 -15.49 9.89
C ALA A 107 -14.85 -16.92 10.40
N ALA A 108 -16.00 -17.16 11.04
CA ALA A 108 -16.43 -18.50 11.48
C ALA A 108 -16.71 -19.50 10.35
N LYS A 109 -16.85 -19.02 9.09
CA LYS A 109 -17.07 -19.84 7.90
C LYS A 109 -15.82 -19.94 7.02
N ALA A 110 -14.65 -19.53 7.52
CA ALA A 110 -13.41 -19.63 6.77
C ALA A 110 -13.11 -21.10 6.42
N VAL A 111 -12.90 -21.38 5.15
CA VAL A 111 -12.54 -22.72 4.68
C VAL A 111 -11.10 -23.00 5.12
N PRO A 112 -10.84 -24.10 5.86
CA PRO A 112 -9.47 -24.49 6.18
C PRO A 112 -8.73 -24.83 4.88
N ASN A 113 -7.45 -24.46 4.77
CA ASN A 113 -6.64 -24.76 3.59
C ASN A 113 -7.22 -24.16 2.29
N ILE A 114 -7.82 -22.97 2.37
CA ILE A 114 -8.40 -22.28 1.19
C ILE A 114 -7.37 -22.00 0.09
N ARG A 115 -6.08 -21.84 0.45
CA ARG A 115 -5.01 -21.63 -0.53
C ARG A 115 -4.85 -22.84 -1.44
N GLU A 116 -4.77 -24.02 -0.84
CA GLU A 116 -4.64 -25.29 -1.55
C GLU A 116 -5.88 -25.59 -2.40
N ALA A 117 -7.07 -25.19 -1.93
CA ALA A 117 -8.30 -25.30 -2.70
C ALA A 117 -8.28 -24.38 -3.94
N VAL A 118 -7.96 -23.10 -3.75
CA VAL A 118 -7.86 -22.12 -4.84
C VAL A 118 -6.77 -22.49 -5.85
N ASP A 119 -5.62 -22.96 -5.38
CA ASP A 119 -4.51 -23.36 -6.26
C ASP A 119 -4.92 -24.56 -7.14
N ARG A 120 -5.62 -25.54 -6.57
CA ARG A 120 -6.18 -26.67 -7.33
C ARG A 120 -7.22 -26.21 -8.36
N GLU A 121 -8.15 -25.36 -7.94
CA GLU A 121 -9.18 -24.80 -8.82
C GLU A 121 -8.57 -23.94 -9.93
N ALA A 122 -7.50 -23.19 -9.66
CA ALA A 122 -6.82 -22.38 -10.66
C ALA A 122 -6.21 -23.24 -11.78
N VAL A 123 -5.64 -24.39 -11.45
CA VAL A 123 -5.08 -25.34 -12.43
C VAL A 123 -6.19 -25.98 -13.29
N GLU A 124 -7.34 -26.28 -12.69
CA GLU A 124 -8.51 -26.80 -13.41
C GLU A 124 -9.09 -25.73 -14.34
N ASN A 125 -9.33 -24.53 -13.83
CA ASN A 125 -9.86 -23.40 -14.58
C ASN A 125 -8.95 -22.95 -15.73
N ALA A 126 -7.63 -23.07 -15.60
CA ALA A 126 -6.70 -22.74 -16.69
C ALA A 126 -6.97 -23.60 -17.95
N LYS A 127 -7.25 -24.90 -17.77
CA LYS A 127 -7.58 -25.80 -18.90
C LYS A 127 -8.87 -25.41 -19.61
N ASP A 128 -9.84 -24.92 -18.83
CA ASP A 128 -11.18 -24.58 -19.28
C ASP A 128 -11.31 -23.15 -19.78
N ASN A 129 -10.47 -22.21 -19.33
CA ASN A 129 -10.49 -20.80 -19.75
C ASN A 129 -9.75 -20.53 -21.08
N ARG A 130 -9.33 -21.57 -21.80
CA ARG A 130 -8.79 -21.41 -23.15
C ARG A 130 -9.84 -20.83 -24.10
N SER A 131 -9.41 -19.91 -24.96
CA SER A 131 -10.25 -19.40 -26.06
C SER A 131 -10.87 -20.56 -26.85
N THR A 132 -12.16 -20.46 -27.17
CA THR A 132 -12.92 -21.46 -27.94
C THR A 132 -12.23 -21.82 -29.25
N VAL A 133 -11.63 -20.83 -29.94
CA VAL A 133 -10.86 -21.05 -31.18
C VAL A 133 -9.65 -21.95 -30.94
N LYS A 134 -8.90 -21.75 -29.84
CA LYS A 134 -7.75 -22.61 -29.48
C LYS A 134 -8.18 -24.03 -29.12
N LYS A 135 -9.35 -24.20 -28.48
CA LYS A 135 -9.91 -25.53 -28.16
C LYS A 135 -10.26 -26.33 -29.40
N ILE A 136 -10.93 -25.69 -30.37
CA ILE A 136 -11.36 -26.33 -31.62
C ILE A 136 -10.17 -26.69 -32.50
N LEU A 137 -9.19 -25.78 -32.62
CA LEU A 137 -8.02 -25.97 -33.46
C LEU A 137 -6.88 -26.73 -32.76
N ASN A 138 -7.08 -27.15 -31.51
CA ASN A 138 -6.07 -27.76 -30.64
C ASN A 138 -4.72 -27.01 -30.65
N LEU A 139 -4.77 -25.69 -30.66
CA LEU A 139 -3.61 -24.80 -30.74
C LEU A 139 -3.07 -24.47 -29.34
N GLY A 140 -1.75 -24.60 -29.17
CA GLY A 140 -1.04 -24.41 -27.91
C GLY A 140 -0.65 -25.75 -27.30
N LYS A 141 0.62 -25.89 -26.90
CA LYS A 141 1.08 -27.08 -26.17
C LYS A 141 0.42 -27.08 -24.79
N LYS A 142 0.30 -28.26 -24.18
CA LYS A 142 -0.17 -28.44 -22.79
C LYS A 142 0.64 -27.63 -21.76
N ASP A 143 1.75 -27.05 -22.21
CA ASP A 143 2.86 -26.52 -21.43
C ASP A 143 3.00 -24.99 -21.59
N ASP A 144 2.25 -24.36 -22.50
CA ASP A 144 2.27 -22.89 -22.70
C ASP A 144 1.58 -22.13 -21.55
N GLU A 145 0.80 -22.84 -20.73
CA GLU A 145 0.24 -22.39 -19.45
C GLU A 145 0.75 -23.34 -18.36
N GLY A 146 2.04 -23.24 -18.06
CA GLY A 146 2.61 -23.92 -16.89
C GLY A 146 1.84 -23.54 -15.62
N PRO A 147 1.80 -24.42 -14.60
CA PRO A 147 1.13 -24.10 -13.33
C PRO A 147 1.65 -22.77 -12.82
N ALA A 148 0.72 -21.93 -12.30
CA ALA A 148 1.06 -20.64 -11.73
C ALA A 148 2.23 -20.82 -10.76
N THR A 149 3.42 -20.38 -11.19
CA THR A 149 4.63 -20.57 -10.40
C THR A 149 4.64 -19.48 -9.35
N VAL A 150 4.86 -19.84 -8.09
CA VAL A 150 4.94 -18.85 -7.01
C VAL A 150 6.08 -17.89 -7.34
N VAL A 151 5.71 -16.65 -7.65
CA VAL A 151 6.67 -15.61 -8.02
C VAL A 151 7.35 -15.12 -6.74
N ASP A 152 8.69 -15.18 -6.72
CA ASP A 152 9.47 -14.62 -5.62
C ASP A 152 9.41 -13.08 -5.68
N ALA A 153 8.59 -12.48 -4.81
CA ALA A 153 8.32 -11.05 -4.78
C ALA A 153 9.58 -10.16 -4.75
N PRO A 154 10.59 -10.39 -3.87
CA PRO A 154 11.82 -9.61 -3.88
C PRO A 154 12.65 -9.77 -5.18
N ALA A 155 12.76 -10.96 -5.75
CA ALA A 155 13.47 -11.16 -7.02
C ALA A 155 12.74 -10.48 -8.19
N GLU A 156 11.41 -10.60 -8.24
CA GLU A 156 10.59 -9.98 -9.27
C GLU A 156 10.63 -8.45 -9.19
N MET A 157 10.57 -7.90 -7.99
CA MET A 157 10.73 -6.46 -7.77
C MET A 157 12.09 -5.95 -8.32
N LYS A 158 13.18 -6.70 -8.10
CA LYS A 158 14.50 -6.35 -8.65
C LYS A 158 14.48 -6.38 -10.18
N ARG A 159 13.87 -7.41 -10.78
CA ARG A 159 13.72 -7.54 -12.24
C ARG A 159 12.94 -6.36 -12.84
N LEU A 160 11.81 -6.00 -12.22
CA LEU A 160 10.96 -4.90 -12.67
C LEU A 160 11.68 -3.55 -12.58
N LYS A 161 12.42 -3.30 -11.48
CA LYS A 161 13.23 -2.08 -11.32
C LYS A 161 14.33 -1.97 -12.37
N ALA A 162 15.03 -3.08 -12.65
CA ALA A 162 16.07 -3.11 -13.68
C ALA A 162 15.50 -2.83 -15.08
N LYS A 163 14.33 -3.38 -15.40
CA LYS A 163 13.64 -3.13 -16.67
C LYS A 163 13.19 -1.67 -16.80
N SER A 164 12.60 -1.09 -15.74
CA SER A 164 12.17 0.32 -15.76
C SER A 164 13.33 1.31 -15.84
N SER A 165 14.52 0.97 -15.31
CA SER A 165 15.71 1.82 -15.45
C SER A 165 16.36 1.72 -16.83
N ALA A 166 16.13 0.63 -17.57
CA ALA A 166 16.68 0.44 -18.91
C ALA A 166 15.83 1.12 -19.99
N GLU A 167 14.53 1.30 -19.76
CA GLU A 167 13.63 2.13 -20.57
C GLU A 167 13.83 3.62 -20.20
N THR A 168 15.00 4.16 -20.53
CA THR A 168 15.15 5.63 -20.58
C THR A 168 14.33 6.11 -21.78
N PRO A 169 13.41 7.08 -21.64
CA PRO A 169 12.68 7.60 -22.77
C PRO A 169 13.70 8.20 -23.74
N VAL A 170 13.79 7.63 -24.94
CA VAL A 170 14.46 8.27 -26.06
C VAL A 170 13.74 9.60 -26.24
N ARG A 171 14.37 10.68 -25.76
CA ARG A 171 13.99 12.03 -26.14
C ARG A 171 14.47 12.18 -27.58
N ASP A 172 13.57 11.94 -28.51
CA ASP A 172 13.72 12.46 -29.86
C ASP A 172 13.69 13.99 -29.71
N GLU A 173 14.84 14.64 -29.92
CA GLU A 173 14.94 16.09 -30.05
C GLU A 173 14.33 16.56 -31.39
#